data_AF-A0A2V8F2T6-F1
#
_entry.id   AF-A0A2V8F2T6-F1
#
_cell.length_a   1.000
_cell.length_b   1.000
_cell.length_c   1.000
_cell.angle_alpha   90.00
_cell.angle_beta   90.00
_cell.angle_gamma   90.00
#
_symmetry.space_group_name_H-M   'P 1'
#
loop_
_entity.id
_entity.type
_entity.pdbx_description
1 polymer ?
#
loop_
_entity_poly.entity_id
_entity_poly.type
_entity_poly.pdbx_seq_one_letter_code
_entity_poly.pdbx_strand_id
1 'polypeptide(L)' 'MHVVPRGFMRTRHFGLLANRTRRRTLTGCRALLGQAPSEDAQPESATGLMYRLTGVDLSRCPTSHHACAALQSP' A
#
# COMPACT_ATOMS: atom_id res chain seq x y z
N MET A 1 -12.64 8.63 -10.90
CA MET A 1 -12.90 7.23 -11.30
C MET A 1 -11.59 6.65 -11.82
N HIS A 2 -10.93 5.75 -11.08
CA HIS A 2 -9.66 5.14 -11.51
C HIS A 2 -9.93 3.88 -12.35
N VAL A 3 -9.49 3.88 -13.60
CA VAL A 3 -9.63 2.75 -14.54
C VAL A 3 -8.31 2.00 -14.61
N VAL A 4 -8.37 0.67 -14.63
CA VAL A 4 -7.17 -0.17 -14.74
C VAL A 4 -6.63 -0.11 -16.18
N PRO A 5 -5.33 0.16 -16.39
CA PRO A 5 -4.75 0.23 -17.72
C PRO A 5 -4.93 -1.08 -18.50
N ARG A 6 -4.94 -0.96 -19.83
CA ARG A 6 -5.06 -2.13 -20.72
C ARG A 6 -3.90 -3.11 -20.46
N GLY A 7 -4.24 -4.40 -20.33
CA GLY A 7 -3.28 -5.46 -20.00
C GLY A 7 -3.11 -5.74 -18.50
N PHE A 8 -3.68 -4.90 -17.62
CA PHE A 8 -3.70 -5.14 -16.19
C PHE A 8 -5.06 -5.69 -15.75
N MET A 9 -5.04 -6.65 -14.84
CA MET A 9 -6.23 -7.25 -14.24
C MET A 9 -6.46 -6.66 -12.84
N ARG A 10 -7.72 -6.45 -12.45
CA ARG A 10 -8.04 -6.12 -11.05
C ARG A 10 -7.82 -7.35 -10.18
N THR A 11 -6.84 -7.30 -9.27
CA THR A 11 -6.68 -8.33 -8.23
C THR A 11 -7.93 -8.34 -7.35
N ARG A 12 -8.62 -9.49 -7.33
CA ARG A 12 -9.77 -9.73 -6.45
C ARG A 12 -9.36 -10.78 -5.43
N HIS A 13 -9.47 -10.45 -4.16
CA HIS A 13 -9.26 -11.41 -3.10
C HIS A 13 -10.60 -11.99 -2.67
N PHE A 14 -10.68 -13.32 -2.61
CA PHE A 14 -11.85 -14.06 -2.18
C PHE A 14 -11.52 -14.94 -0.96
N GLY A 15 -12.56 -15.49 -0.32
CA GLY A 15 -12.42 -16.39 0.82
C GLY A 15 -11.71 -15.74 2.02
N LEU A 16 -10.67 -16.40 2.52
CA LEU A 16 -9.92 -15.97 3.71
C LEU A 16 -9.21 -14.62 3.53
N LEU A 17 -8.89 -14.20 2.31
CA LEU A 17 -8.18 -12.94 2.05
C LEU A 17 -9.08 -11.81 1.54
N ALA A 18 -10.40 -12.04 1.48
CA ALA A 18 -11.36 -11.02 1.04
C ALA A 18 -11.33 -9.81 1.98
N ASN A 19 -11.34 -8.59 1.44
CA ASN A 19 -11.11 -7.36 2.22
C ASN A 19 -12.00 -7.23 3.47
N ARG A 20 -13.27 -7.64 3.38
CA ARG A 20 -14.23 -7.58 4.50
C ARG A 20 -13.84 -8.50 5.66
N THR A 21 -13.31 -9.69 5.37
CA THR A 21 -13.05 -10.74 6.37
C THR A 21 -11.58 -10.88 6.71
N ARG A 22 -10.68 -10.39 5.86
CA ARG A 22 -9.23 -10.58 5.90
C ARG A 22 -8.63 -10.40 7.28
N ARG A 23 -8.95 -9.29 7.97
CA ARG A 23 -8.37 -9.01 9.30
C ARG A 23 -8.69 -10.12 10.29
N ARG A 24 -9.95 -10.55 10.36
CA ARG A 24 -10.41 -11.61 11.28
C ARG A 24 -9.84 -12.97 10.90
N THR A 25 -9.91 -13.33 9.62
CA THR A 25 -9.48 -14.65 9.12
C THR A 25 -7.97 -14.81 9.20
N LEU A 26 -7.19 -13.79 8.85
CA LEU A 26 -5.72 -13.85 8.95
C LEU A 26 -5.24 -14.06 10.38
N THR A 27 -5.87 -13.42 11.38
CA THR A 27 -5.51 -13.65 12.79
C THR A 27 -5.70 -15.12 13.17
N GLY A 28 -6.83 -15.73 12.77
CA GLY A 28 -7.06 -17.16 12.99
C GLY A 28 -6.04 -18.05 12.26
N CYS A 29 -5.74 -17.76 11.00
CA CYS A 29 -4.72 -18.48 10.25
C CYS A 29 -3.34 -18.43 10.92
N ARG A 30 -2.92 -17.26 11.42
CA ARG A 30 -1.64 -17.12 12.14
C ARG A 30 -1.61 -17.97 13.41
N ALA A 31 -2.68 -17.95 14.20
CA ALA A 31 -2.78 -18.76 15.41
C ALA A 31 -2.68 -20.27 15.11
N LEU A 32 -3.39 -20.75 14.07
CA LEU A 32 -3.32 -22.14 13.64
C LEU A 32 -1.93 -22.55 13.14
N LEU A 33 -1.18 -21.62 12.56
CA LEU A 33 0.19 -21.83 12.09
C LEU A 33 1.24 -21.60 13.18
N GLY A 34 0.85 -21.28 14.43
CA GLY A 34 1.78 -20.96 15.51
C GLY A 34 2.60 -19.69 15.28
N GLN A 35 2.14 -18.78 14.42
CA GLN A 35 2.79 -17.50 14.18
C GLN A 35 2.43 -16.48 15.25
N ALA A 36 3.38 -15.60 15.57
CA ALA A 36 3.13 -14.46 16.43
C ALA A 36 2.00 -13.56 15.86
N PRO A 37 1.22 -12.89 16.73
CA PRO A 37 0.26 -11.89 16.28
C PRO A 37 0.95 -10.82 15.43
N SER A 38 0.24 -10.30 14.42
CA SER A 38 0.74 -9.15 13.67
C SER A 38 0.73 -7.94 14.58
N GLU A 39 1.84 -7.22 14.65
CA GLU A 39 1.82 -5.87 15.19
C GLU A 39 1.07 -4.95 14.23
N ASP A 40 0.26 -4.06 14.79
CA ASP A 40 -0.35 -3.00 13.99
C ASP A 40 0.75 -2.02 13.61
N ALA A 41 1.14 -2.05 12.32
CA ALA A 41 2.11 -1.13 11.78
C ALA A 41 1.61 0.30 12.00
N GLN A 42 2.48 1.16 12.56
CA GLN A 42 2.18 2.56 12.71
C GLN A 42 1.91 3.17 11.32
N PRO A 43 0.88 4.02 11.18
CA PRO A 43 0.58 4.65 9.90
C PRO A 43 1.71 5.60 9.52
N GLU A 44 2.54 5.17 8.58
CA GLU A 44 3.54 6.00 7.92
C GLU A 44 2.90 6.69 6.71
N SER A 45 3.29 7.93 6.42
CA SER A 45 2.85 8.59 5.19
C SER A 45 3.36 7.82 3.97
N ALA A 46 2.58 7.80 2.88
CA ALA A 46 3.00 7.11 1.66
C ALA A 46 4.36 7.60 1.16
N THR A 47 4.63 8.91 1.25
CA THR A 47 5.91 9.53 0.89
C THR A 47 7.05 9.05 1.80
N GLY A 48 6.83 9.01 3.12
CA GLY A 48 7.83 8.53 4.09
C GLY A 48 8.18 7.07 3.85
N LEU A 49 7.16 6.23 3.66
CA LEU A 49 7.33 4.80 3.38
C LEU A 49 8.10 4.56 2.09
N MET A 50 7.75 5.28 1.02
CA MET A 50 8.46 5.16 -0.27
C MET A 50 9.91 5.59 -0.14
N TYR A 51 10.19 6.72 0.53
CA TYR A 51 11.55 7.18 0.76
C TYR A 51 12.36 6.16 1.58
N ARG A 52 11.79 5.62 2.65
CA ARG A 52 12.44 4.62 3.51
C ARG A 52 12.75 3.31 2.78
N LEU A 53 11.85 2.85 1.92
CA LEU A 53 12.02 1.57 1.19
C LEU A 53 12.92 1.69 -0.04
N THR A 54 12.91 2.83 -0.72
CA THR A 54 13.57 3.00 -2.03
C THR A 54 14.74 3.97 -2.01
N GLY A 55 14.85 4.81 -0.99
CA GLY A 55 15.80 5.92 -0.92
C GLY A 55 15.45 7.13 -1.81
N VAL A 56 14.34 7.06 -2.57
CA VAL A 56 13.95 8.10 -3.54
C VAL A 56 12.92 9.04 -2.93
N ASP A 57 13.22 10.34 -2.94
CA ASP A 57 12.27 11.38 -2.53
C ASP A 57 11.28 11.67 -3.66
N LEU A 58 10.09 11.08 -3.57
CA LEU A 58 9.01 11.27 -4.55
C LEU A 58 8.45 12.70 -4.59
N SER A 59 8.79 13.56 -3.63
CA SER A 59 8.47 14.99 -3.71
C SER A 59 9.38 15.75 -4.68
N ARG A 60 10.48 15.11 -5.14
CA ARG A 60 11.45 15.71 -6.05
C ARG A 60 11.39 15.01 -7.40
N CYS A 61 11.10 15.78 -8.43
CA CYS A 61 11.20 15.29 -9.80
C CYS A 61 12.69 15.21 -10.21
N PRO A 62 13.17 14.05 -10.68
CA PRO A 62 14.59 13.87 -11.05
C PRO A 62 14.98 14.55 -12.38
N THR A 63 14.03 15.12 -13.14
CA THR A 63 14.24 15.49 -14.56
C THR A 63 13.87 16.95 -14.88
N SER A 64 13.96 17.87 -13.93
CA SER A 64 13.36 19.21 -14.04
C SER A 64 13.65 19.97 -15.36
N HIS A 65 12.59 20.17 -16.17
CA HIS A 65 12.37 21.38 -16.98
C HIS A 65 10.90 21.90 -16.94
N HIS A 66 10.03 21.35 -16.08
CA HIS A 66 8.75 21.97 -15.75
C HIS A 66 8.47 21.82 -14.25
N ALA A 67 8.10 22.94 -13.62
CA ALA A 67 7.78 22.99 -12.19
C ALA A 67 6.66 22.00 -11.87
N CYS A 68 6.93 21.07 -10.95
CA CYS A 68 5.94 20.14 -10.44
C CYS A 68 4.99 20.92 -9.52
N ALA A 69 3.97 21.54 -10.11
CA ALA A 69 2.94 22.25 -9.36
C ALA A 69 2.13 21.24 -8.53
N ALA A 70 2.40 21.27 -7.22
CA ALA A 70 1.49 20.95 -6.13
C ALA A 70 0.67 19.65 -6.25
N LEU A 71 1.25 18.56 -5.76
CA LEU A 71 0.47 17.57 -4.99
C LEU A 71 0.42 18.03 -3.52
N GLN A 72 -0.19 19.19 -3.29
CA GLN A 72 -0.74 19.57 -2.00
C GLN A 72 -2.22 19.87 -2.23
N SER A 73 -3.06 18.96 -1.78
CA SER A 73 -4.51 19.15 -1.64
C SER A 73 -4.97 18.23 -0.50
N PRO A 74 -6.03 18.62 0.21
CA PRO A 74 -6.08 18.74 1.67
C PRO A 74 -6.23 17.41 2.43
#